data_AF-A0A078KX16-F1
#
_entry.id   AF-A0A078KX16-F1
#
_cell.length_a   1.000
_cell.length_b   1.000
_cell.length_c   1.000
_cell.angle_alpha   90.00
_cell.angle_beta   90.00
_cell.angle_gamma   90.00
#
_symmetry.space_group_name_H-M   'P 1'
#
loop_
_entity.id
_entity.type
_entity.pdbx_description
1 polymer ?
#
loop_
_entity_poly.entity_id
_entity_poly.type
_entity_poly.pdbx_seq_one_letter_code
_entity_poly.pdbx_strand_id
1 'polypeptide(L)'
;MLTYRGKELTKTKAKTAGKNQSDVDGFYKNSDGEEFFIKKPANLKELFAELFAGLILEEFKTRGLIDKIYHDSLICADLIQFEDGSYGLIQPKVSFTELYKIIGTGYRNGSDRDPITEMLLGPRYYILLTQTGQYFGLASALMFSLLLGDYSVHSGNMVCLHALAGAEKKVTQFARIDWGAAFRYFGHPNNNLDLLYPFEYQGWFNLKAYTKGYMLNYKLITGLFPAIAEQAKFLQSHLDESLLQEIVSAALHKIPADFMDKKTQTELASYLCIDSFNSVDFAARNYQPFLKDMAEVLHTRLQKIANLQEIYSLPPESKRMFEEHLPAALLLKANPKLSFTEQLQHWQDLLKLSDEIDGFDFNTIELAILTKQFNYFIESLLVKLEQLSDKPELENNILRKIFAVKADASPCYTPSKGEGKALSSDAKNISAVLTAGFGVLVTLRVIQDTQNGDPSTVDKESAIHFLFKALMECVDTFHSAYEDVLRQIEQVESNKKIAKDSFFNKPDTRSRPDIHSELGHFGA
;
A
#
# COMPACT_ATOMS: atom_id res chain seq x y z
N MET A 1 -30.08 -6.85 -3.74
CA MET A 1 -28.91 -5.97 -3.58
C MET A 1 -27.75 -6.79 -3.01
N LEU A 2 -26.57 -6.76 -3.64
CA LEU A 2 -25.40 -7.50 -3.17
C LEU A 2 -24.67 -6.70 -2.08
N THR A 3 -24.36 -7.33 -0.95
CA THR A 3 -23.72 -6.67 0.19
C THR A 3 -22.48 -7.42 0.65
N TYR A 4 -21.45 -6.70 1.08
CA TYR A 4 -20.25 -7.25 1.69
C TYR A 4 -19.83 -6.41 2.89
N ARG A 5 -19.57 -7.06 4.03
CA ARG A 5 -19.23 -6.42 5.32
C ARG A 5 -20.18 -5.27 5.69
N GLY A 6 -21.49 -5.47 5.45
CA GLY A 6 -22.54 -4.50 5.74
C GLY A 6 -22.66 -3.34 4.74
N LYS A 7 -21.84 -3.30 3.70
CA LYS A 7 -21.88 -2.27 2.65
C LYS A 7 -22.47 -2.81 1.36
N GLU A 8 -23.27 -2.00 0.69
CA GLU A 8 -23.80 -2.32 -0.64
C GLU A 8 -22.70 -2.26 -1.70
N LEU A 9 -22.78 -3.18 -2.66
CA LEU A 9 -21.87 -3.28 -3.81
C LEU A 9 -22.62 -3.02 -5.11
N THR A 10 -22.15 -2.04 -5.87
CA THR A 10 -22.64 -1.75 -7.22
C THR A 10 -21.66 -2.26 -8.27
N LYS A 11 -22.15 -3.03 -9.24
CA LYS A 11 -21.32 -3.53 -10.35
C LYS A 11 -20.92 -2.37 -11.27
N THR A 12 -19.62 -2.15 -11.45
CA THR A 12 -19.08 -1.06 -12.29
C THR A 12 -18.63 -1.55 -13.65
N LYS A 13 -18.19 -2.82 -13.76
CA LYS A 13 -17.68 -3.37 -15.03
C LYS A 13 -17.83 -4.89 -15.07
N ALA A 14 -18.13 -5.43 -16.25
CA ALA A 14 -18.13 -6.88 -16.47
C ALA A 14 -16.71 -7.43 -16.62
N LYS A 15 -16.51 -8.69 -16.24
CA LYS A 15 -15.26 -9.41 -16.52
C LYS A 15 -15.18 -9.74 -18.01
N THR A 16 -14.06 -9.41 -18.66
CA THR A 16 -13.89 -9.59 -20.11
C THR A 16 -13.00 -10.77 -20.51
N ALA A 17 -12.38 -11.45 -19.54
CA ALA A 17 -11.42 -12.53 -19.77
C ALA A 17 -11.60 -13.67 -18.74
N GLY A 18 -11.03 -14.85 -18.99
CA GLY A 18 -11.06 -16.00 -18.08
C GLY A 18 -12.16 -17.04 -18.38
N LYS A 19 -12.04 -18.24 -17.78
CA LYS A 19 -12.87 -19.42 -18.09
C LYS A 19 -14.31 -19.34 -17.57
N ASN A 20 -14.51 -18.67 -16.44
CA ASN A 20 -15.83 -18.47 -15.84
C ASN A 20 -16.35 -17.09 -16.27
N GLN A 21 -17.57 -17.06 -16.81
CA GLN A 21 -18.33 -15.88 -17.24
C GLN A 21 -19.76 -15.98 -16.70
N SER A 22 -19.91 -15.92 -15.38
CA SER A 22 -21.24 -15.77 -14.77
C SER A 22 -21.71 -14.32 -14.89
N ASP A 23 -23.04 -14.08 -14.90
CA ASP A 23 -23.61 -12.73 -14.91
C ASP A 23 -23.19 -11.89 -13.70
N VAL A 24 -22.83 -12.54 -12.59
CA VAL A 24 -22.30 -11.89 -11.39
C VAL A 24 -20.80 -11.60 -11.47
N ASP A 25 -20.07 -12.17 -12.44
CA ASP A 25 -18.63 -11.95 -12.54
C ASP A 25 -18.33 -10.52 -12.99
N GLY A 26 -17.43 -9.84 -12.27
CA GLY A 26 -17.04 -8.48 -12.63
C GLY A 26 -16.41 -7.69 -11.50
N PHE A 27 -16.33 -6.38 -11.74
CA PHE A 27 -15.81 -5.40 -10.81
C PHE A 27 -16.95 -4.65 -10.15
N TYR A 28 -16.82 -4.44 -8.86
CA TYR A 28 -17.81 -3.84 -7.99
C TYR A 28 -17.18 -2.72 -7.17
N LYS A 29 -18.00 -1.77 -6.73
CA LYS A 29 -17.57 -0.66 -5.89
C LYS A 29 -18.60 -0.42 -4.79
N ASN A 30 -18.16 -0.05 -3.59
CA ASN A 30 -19.05 0.36 -2.51
C ASN A 30 -19.15 1.89 -2.36
N SER A 31 -19.94 2.34 -1.38
CA SER A 31 -20.13 3.76 -1.05
C SER A 31 -18.84 4.50 -0.70
N ASP A 32 -17.87 3.79 -0.14
CA ASP A 32 -16.65 4.37 0.42
C ASP A 32 -15.52 4.46 -0.59
N GLY A 33 -15.77 3.99 -1.82
CA GLY A 33 -14.79 4.02 -2.89
C GLY A 33 -14.04 2.70 -3.11
N GLU A 34 -14.19 1.72 -2.21
CA GLU A 34 -13.46 0.45 -2.26
C GLU A 34 -13.92 -0.37 -3.46
N GLU A 35 -12.96 -0.85 -4.25
CA GLU A 35 -13.22 -1.64 -5.45
C GLU A 35 -12.89 -3.12 -5.22
N PHE A 36 -13.74 -3.99 -5.76
CA PHE A 36 -13.63 -5.43 -5.60
C PHE A 36 -13.77 -6.14 -6.94
N PHE A 37 -13.12 -7.28 -7.07
CA PHE A 37 -13.38 -8.26 -8.11
C PHE A 37 -14.19 -9.42 -7.51
N ILE A 38 -15.31 -9.75 -8.14
CA ILE A 38 -16.18 -10.85 -7.73
C ILE A 38 -16.22 -11.88 -8.83
N LYS A 39 -16.06 -13.15 -8.45
CA LYS A 39 -16.24 -14.30 -9.33
C LYS A 39 -17.09 -15.38 -8.68
N LYS A 40 -17.90 -16.07 -9.48
CA LYS A 40 -18.63 -17.28 -9.08
C LYS A 40 -18.02 -18.49 -9.79
N PRO A 41 -17.13 -19.26 -9.12
CA PRO A 41 -16.59 -20.49 -9.68
C PRO A 41 -17.70 -21.46 -10.07
N ALA A 42 -17.56 -22.14 -11.21
CA ALA A 42 -18.56 -23.09 -11.69
C ALA A 42 -18.60 -24.39 -10.85
N ASN A 43 -17.51 -24.70 -10.15
CA ASN A 43 -17.38 -25.90 -9.32
C ASN A 43 -17.12 -25.50 -7.86
N LEU A 44 -17.90 -26.08 -6.94
CA LEU A 44 -17.76 -25.84 -5.51
C LEU A 44 -16.39 -26.28 -4.95
N LYS A 45 -15.70 -27.22 -5.60
CA LYS A 45 -14.33 -27.61 -5.22
C LYS A 45 -13.33 -26.49 -5.42
N GLU A 46 -13.43 -25.77 -6.54
CA GLU A 46 -12.60 -24.59 -6.82
C GLU A 46 -12.96 -23.44 -5.87
N LEU A 47 -14.26 -23.22 -5.63
CA LEU A 47 -14.73 -22.25 -4.64
C LEU A 47 -14.16 -22.53 -3.25
N PHE A 48 -14.28 -23.77 -2.77
CA PHE A 48 -13.75 -24.18 -1.46
C PHE A 48 -12.23 -24.04 -1.40
N ALA A 49 -11.50 -24.56 -2.39
CA ALA A 49 -10.04 -24.54 -2.38
C ALA A 49 -9.50 -23.11 -2.33
N GLU A 50 -10.04 -22.22 -3.15
CA GLU A 50 -9.61 -20.83 -3.19
C GLU A 50 -9.99 -20.05 -1.93
N LEU A 51 -11.24 -20.23 -1.46
CA LEU A 51 -11.69 -19.63 -0.21
C LEU A 51 -10.83 -20.10 0.96
N PHE A 52 -10.66 -21.41 1.12
CA PHE A 52 -9.96 -21.98 2.26
C PHE A 52 -8.47 -21.60 2.27
N ALA A 53 -7.84 -21.53 1.09
CA ALA A 53 -6.47 -21.02 0.97
C ALA A 53 -6.40 -19.55 1.40
N GLY A 54 -7.35 -18.72 0.92
CA GLY A 54 -7.43 -17.33 1.30
C GLY A 54 -7.61 -17.14 2.81
N LEU A 55 -8.55 -17.87 3.42
CA LEU A 55 -8.82 -17.79 4.86
C LEU A 55 -7.62 -18.23 5.72
N ILE A 56 -6.89 -19.28 5.31
CA ILE A 56 -5.65 -19.69 5.99
C ILE A 56 -4.56 -18.61 5.86
N LEU A 57 -4.37 -18.05 4.67
CA LEU A 57 -3.38 -16.98 4.45
C LEU A 57 -3.73 -15.72 5.25
N GLU A 58 -5.00 -15.36 5.32
CA GLU A 58 -5.45 -14.25 6.16
C GLU A 58 -5.21 -14.54 7.66
N GLU A 59 -5.38 -15.77 8.14
CA GLU A 59 -5.00 -16.13 9.52
C GLU A 59 -3.48 -16.01 9.77
N PHE A 60 -2.65 -16.37 8.79
CA PHE A 60 -1.20 -16.15 8.91
C PHE A 60 -0.85 -14.65 8.96
N LYS A 61 -1.52 -13.82 8.14
CA LYS A 61 -1.32 -12.36 8.13
C LYS A 61 -1.76 -11.71 9.45
N THR A 62 -2.98 -12.00 9.91
CA THR A 62 -3.56 -11.36 11.11
C THR A 62 -2.82 -11.72 12.39
N ARG A 63 -2.21 -12.91 12.44
CA ARG A 63 -1.39 -13.36 13.59
C ARG A 63 0.04 -12.86 13.55
N GLY A 64 0.42 -12.07 12.54
CA GLY A 64 1.78 -11.55 12.40
C GLY A 64 2.83 -12.62 12.06
N LEU A 65 2.40 -13.76 11.49
CA LEU A 65 3.27 -14.84 11.05
C LEU A 65 3.88 -14.58 9.67
N ILE A 66 3.42 -13.52 9.01
CA ILE A 66 3.93 -12.99 7.74
C ILE A 66 4.19 -11.51 7.96
N ASP A 67 5.40 -11.05 7.68
CA ASP A 67 5.71 -9.62 7.73
C ASP A 67 4.78 -8.83 6.81
N LYS A 68 4.29 -7.69 7.30
CA LYS A 68 3.30 -6.84 6.61
C LYS A 68 3.70 -6.47 5.20
N ILE A 69 4.98 -6.23 4.97
CA ILE A 69 5.53 -5.91 3.64
C ILE A 69 5.18 -6.98 2.60
N TYR A 70 4.98 -8.24 3.00
CA TYR A 70 4.63 -9.33 2.08
C TYR A 70 3.13 -9.58 1.94
N HIS A 71 2.26 -8.89 2.68
CA HIS A 71 0.81 -9.18 2.68
C HIS A 71 0.21 -9.07 1.27
N ASP A 72 0.61 -8.06 0.51
CA ASP A 72 0.16 -7.86 -0.87
C ASP A 72 0.77 -8.85 -1.86
N SER A 73 1.82 -9.58 -1.47
CA SER A 73 2.35 -10.69 -2.26
C SER A 73 1.38 -11.88 -2.29
N LEU A 74 0.39 -11.90 -1.41
CA LEU A 74 -0.54 -13.00 -1.18
C LEU A 74 -1.97 -12.51 -1.32
N ILE A 75 -2.40 -12.27 -2.56
CA ILE A 75 -3.72 -11.70 -2.83
C ILE A 75 -4.76 -12.82 -2.75
N CYS A 76 -5.66 -12.69 -1.79
CA CYS A 76 -6.59 -13.74 -1.39
C CYS A 76 -8.03 -13.30 -1.60
N ALA A 77 -8.91 -14.27 -1.87
CA ALA A 77 -10.33 -14.05 -1.91
C ALA A 77 -10.97 -14.34 -0.54
N ASP A 78 -12.03 -13.61 -0.25
CA ASP A 78 -12.98 -13.85 0.84
C ASP A 78 -14.31 -14.37 0.25
N LEU A 79 -15.23 -14.79 1.12
CA LEU A 79 -16.54 -15.29 0.73
C LEU A 79 -17.53 -14.15 0.51
N ILE A 80 -18.39 -14.30 -0.50
CA ILE A 80 -19.59 -13.48 -0.63
C ILE A 80 -20.81 -14.35 -0.92
N GLN A 81 -21.95 -13.99 -0.31
CA GLN A 81 -23.23 -14.63 -0.57
C GLN A 81 -24.05 -13.79 -1.56
N PHE A 82 -24.63 -14.46 -2.56
CA PHE A 82 -25.53 -13.85 -3.53
C PHE A 82 -26.99 -13.90 -3.06
N GLU A 83 -27.86 -13.17 -3.75
CA GLU A 83 -29.29 -13.06 -3.41
C GLU A 83 -30.05 -14.39 -3.53
N ASP A 84 -29.56 -15.31 -4.37
CA ASP A 84 -30.10 -16.67 -4.52
C ASP A 84 -29.66 -17.62 -3.39
N GLY A 85 -28.92 -17.11 -2.40
CA GLY A 85 -28.36 -17.86 -1.27
C GLY A 85 -27.05 -18.59 -1.61
N SER A 86 -26.64 -18.63 -2.89
CA SER A 86 -25.40 -19.28 -3.30
C SER A 86 -24.17 -18.41 -3.00
N TYR A 87 -22.99 -19.01 -3.10
CA TYR A 87 -21.73 -18.38 -2.74
C TYR A 87 -20.82 -18.09 -3.94
N GLY A 88 -19.99 -17.06 -3.78
CA GLY A 88 -18.90 -16.70 -4.68
C GLY A 88 -17.70 -16.18 -3.92
N LEU A 89 -16.71 -15.71 -4.66
CA LEU A 89 -15.46 -15.17 -4.15
C LEU A 89 -15.41 -13.68 -4.40
N ILE A 90 -15.03 -12.92 -3.38
CA ILE A 90 -14.75 -11.49 -3.47
C ILE A 90 -13.30 -11.23 -3.12
N GLN A 91 -12.62 -10.45 -3.95
CA GLN A 91 -11.21 -10.11 -3.79
C GLN A 91 -11.05 -8.59 -3.92
N PRO A 92 -10.16 -7.94 -3.16
CA PRO A 92 -9.79 -6.55 -3.42
C PRO A 92 -9.31 -6.35 -4.86
N LYS A 93 -9.73 -5.26 -5.51
CA LYS A 93 -9.25 -4.94 -6.85
C LYS A 93 -7.84 -4.35 -6.75
N VAL A 94 -6.84 -5.16 -7.06
CA VAL A 94 -5.44 -4.76 -7.07
C VAL A 94 -5.01 -4.43 -8.51
N SER A 95 -4.26 -3.33 -8.69
CA SER A 95 -3.64 -3.01 -9.97
C SER A 95 -2.32 -3.78 -10.10
N PHE A 96 -2.20 -4.60 -11.14
CA PHE A 96 -1.03 -5.44 -11.35
C PHE A 96 -0.73 -5.68 -12.83
N THR A 97 0.49 -6.15 -13.10
CA THR A 97 0.91 -6.65 -14.41
C THR A 97 1.23 -8.14 -14.32
N GLU A 98 0.60 -8.97 -15.14
CA GLU A 98 0.87 -10.42 -15.20
C GLU A 98 2.30 -10.71 -15.70
N LEU A 99 2.96 -11.72 -15.13
CA LEU A 99 4.36 -12.01 -15.47
C LEU A 99 4.57 -12.28 -16.97
N TYR A 100 3.62 -12.91 -17.67
CA TYR A 100 3.79 -13.23 -19.09
C TYR A 100 4.00 -11.99 -19.97
N LYS A 101 3.51 -10.82 -19.53
CA LYS A 101 3.71 -9.54 -20.20
C LYS A 101 5.14 -9.00 -19.98
N ILE A 102 5.73 -9.33 -18.83
CA ILE A 102 7.06 -8.88 -18.42
C ILE A 102 8.14 -9.74 -19.09
N ILE A 103 7.98 -11.07 -19.03
CA ILE A 103 8.97 -12.01 -19.57
C ILE A 103 8.71 -12.41 -21.02
N GLY A 104 7.61 -11.94 -21.62
CA GLY A 104 7.30 -12.18 -23.03
C GLY A 104 6.83 -13.60 -23.37
N THR A 105 6.19 -14.30 -22.44
CA THR A 105 5.63 -15.65 -22.64
C THR A 105 4.14 -15.62 -23.03
N GLY A 106 3.61 -14.45 -23.40
CA GLY A 106 2.23 -14.26 -23.87
C GLY A 106 1.97 -14.74 -25.29
N TYR A 107 0.70 -14.98 -25.63
CA TYR A 107 0.27 -15.05 -27.02
C TYR A 107 0.58 -13.75 -27.77
N ARG A 108 0.76 -13.83 -29.09
CA ARG A 108 1.06 -12.67 -29.95
C ARG A 108 0.02 -11.55 -29.90
N ASN A 109 -1.23 -11.89 -29.58
CA ASN A 109 -2.33 -10.94 -29.40
C ASN A 109 -2.38 -10.32 -27.99
N GLY A 110 -1.48 -10.71 -27.09
CA GLY A 110 -1.41 -10.23 -25.71
C GLY A 110 -2.55 -10.67 -24.79
N SER A 111 -3.38 -11.65 -25.19
CA SER A 111 -4.62 -11.97 -24.47
C SER A 111 -4.41 -12.78 -23.18
N ASP A 112 -3.43 -13.68 -23.17
CA ASP A 112 -3.07 -14.56 -22.04
C ASP A 112 -1.64 -15.08 -22.26
N ARG A 113 -1.07 -15.76 -21.26
CA ARG A 113 0.15 -16.59 -21.42
C ARG A 113 -0.06 -17.66 -22.49
N ASP A 114 1.01 -18.01 -23.19
CA ASP A 114 1.08 -19.20 -24.04
C ASP A 114 1.60 -20.40 -23.22
N PRO A 115 0.73 -21.38 -22.87
CA PRO A 115 1.12 -22.52 -22.04
C PRO A 115 2.22 -23.38 -22.65
N ILE A 116 2.29 -23.48 -23.99
CA ILE A 116 3.30 -24.31 -24.67
C ILE A 116 4.66 -23.63 -24.58
N THR A 117 4.71 -22.34 -24.90
CA THR A 117 5.93 -21.53 -24.77
C THR A 117 6.44 -21.55 -23.33
N GLU A 118 5.55 -21.36 -22.37
CA GLU A 118 5.91 -21.36 -20.96
C GLU A 118 6.38 -22.73 -20.45
N MET A 119 5.84 -23.84 -20.95
CA MET A 119 6.32 -25.17 -20.53
C MET A 119 7.64 -25.58 -21.17
N LEU A 120 7.85 -25.24 -22.44
CA LEU A 120 9.07 -25.65 -23.16
C LEU A 120 10.26 -24.73 -22.88
N LEU A 121 10.01 -23.43 -22.72
CA LEU A 121 11.04 -22.40 -22.61
C LEU A 121 10.97 -21.63 -21.29
N GLY A 122 9.98 -21.90 -20.43
CA GLY A 122 9.76 -21.23 -19.15
C GLY A 122 11.01 -20.99 -18.33
N PRO A 123 11.86 -22.00 -18.06
CA PRO A 123 13.07 -21.81 -17.27
C PRO A 123 13.98 -20.70 -17.79
N ARG A 124 14.07 -20.54 -19.12
CA ARG A 124 14.89 -19.50 -19.75
C ARG A 124 14.25 -18.11 -19.71
N TYR A 125 12.93 -18.03 -19.72
CA TYR A 125 12.23 -16.75 -19.62
C TYR A 125 12.10 -16.28 -18.17
N TYR A 126 11.92 -17.18 -17.22
CA TYR A 126 11.73 -16.85 -15.81
C TYR A 126 12.98 -16.26 -15.18
N ILE A 127 14.17 -16.54 -15.71
CA ILE A 127 15.41 -15.86 -15.26
C ILE A 127 15.34 -14.34 -15.46
N LEU A 128 14.54 -13.86 -16.43
CA LEU A 128 14.36 -12.43 -16.70
C LEU A 128 13.66 -11.70 -15.55
N LEU A 129 12.97 -12.42 -14.66
CA LEU A 129 12.38 -11.83 -13.46
C LEU A 129 13.45 -11.16 -12.57
N THR A 130 14.67 -11.71 -12.55
CA THR A 130 15.80 -11.12 -11.81
C THR A 130 16.40 -9.86 -12.46
N GLN A 131 15.94 -9.51 -13.67
CA GLN A 131 16.43 -8.36 -14.43
C GLN A 131 15.49 -7.15 -14.33
N THR A 132 14.42 -7.25 -13.55
CA THR A 132 13.36 -6.23 -13.39
C THR A 132 13.74 -5.08 -12.45
N GLY A 133 15.01 -4.96 -12.07
CA GLY A 133 15.49 -3.94 -11.13
C GLY A 133 15.45 -4.44 -9.68
N GLN A 134 14.96 -3.59 -8.77
CA GLN A 134 14.75 -3.96 -7.37
C GLN A 134 13.42 -4.70 -7.24
N TYR A 135 13.41 -5.84 -6.56
CA TYR A 135 12.22 -6.65 -6.40
C TYR A 135 12.20 -7.42 -5.07
N PHE A 136 11.00 -7.80 -4.62
CA PHE A 136 10.80 -8.66 -3.45
C PHE A 136 9.48 -9.45 -3.56
N GLY A 137 9.26 -10.40 -2.66
CA GLY A 137 7.98 -11.11 -2.50
C GLY A 137 7.87 -12.41 -3.30
N LEU A 138 8.76 -12.66 -4.25
CA LEU A 138 8.71 -13.87 -5.08
C LEU A 138 8.92 -15.14 -4.25
N ALA A 139 9.91 -15.12 -3.36
CA ALA A 139 10.21 -16.25 -2.48
C ALA A 139 9.02 -16.54 -1.56
N SER A 140 8.42 -15.50 -0.96
CA SER A 140 7.23 -15.63 -0.10
C SER A 140 6.02 -16.21 -0.84
N ALA A 141 5.68 -15.66 -2.01
CA ALA A 141 4.56 -16.14 -2.82
C ALA A 141 4.71 -17.61 -3.24
N LEU A 142 5.91 -18.02 -3.64
CA LEU A 142 6.21 -19.41 -4.01
C LEU A 142 6.26 -20.35 -2.80
N MET A 143 6.78 -19.88 -1.66
CA MET A 143 6.80 -20.62 -0.40
C MET A 143 5.37 -20.99 0.02
N PHE A 144 4.45 -20.02 0.05
CA PHE A 144 3.05 -20.28 0.40
C PHE A 144 2.31 -21.12 -0.65
N SER A 145 2.63 -20.95 -1.94
CA SER A 145 2.12 -21.83 -3.00
C SER A 145 2.53 -23.29 -2.78
N LEU A 146 3.79 -23.53 -2.42
CA LEU A 146 4.26 -24.87 -2.03
C LEU A 146 3.59 -25.36 -0.73
N LEU A 147 3.46 -24.51 0.28
CA LEU A 147 2.88 -24.89 1.57
C LEU A 147 1.44 -25.38 1.41
N LEU A 148 0.61 -24.66 0.64
CA LEU A 148 -0.80 -24.99 0.40
C LEU A 148 -1.02 -25.98 -0.75
N GLY A 149 0.06 -26.41 -1.42
CA GLY A 149 -0.02 -27.35 -2.54
C GLY A 149 -0.69 -26.77 -3.79
N ASP A 150 -0.60 -25.44 -3.97
CA ASP A 150 -1.03 -24.77 -5.20
C ASP A 150 0.13 -24.70 -6.20
N TYR A 151 0.12 -25.62 -7.14
CA TYR A 151 1.14 -25.73 -8.18
C TYR A 151 0.86 -24.90 -9.43
N SER A 152 -0.19 -24.07 -9.43
CA SER A 152 -0.60 -23.24 -10.56
C SER A 152 0.14 -21.90 -10.61
N VAL A 153 1.43 -21.90 -10.28
CA VAL A 153 2.35 -20.72 -10.24
C VAL A 153 2.84 -20.29 -11.64
N HIS A 154 1.96 -20.33 -12.63
CA HIS A 154 2.27 -19.91 -13.99
C HIS A 154 2.25 -18.40 -14.16
N SER A 155 2.77 -17.92 -15.28
CA SER A 155 2.99 -16.50 -15.56
C SER A 155 1.72 -15.64 -15.67
N GLY A 156 0.53 -16.25 -15.76
CA GLY A 156 -0.78 -15.57 -15.66
C GLY A 156 -1.35 -15.44 -14.24
N ASN A 157 -0.76 -16.15 -13.28
CA ASN A 157 -1.22 -16.30 -11.90
C ASN A 157 -0.27 -15.66 -10.90
N MET A 158 0.97 -15.48 -11.35
CA MET A 158 1.98 -14.64 -10.73
C MET A 158 1.93 -13.28 -11.40
N VAL A 159 2.00 -12.23 -10.61
CA VAL A 159 1.84 -10.84 -11.07
C VAL A 159 2.87 -9.95 -10.39
N CYS A 160 3.05 -8.75 -10.92
CA CYS A 160 3.87 -7.69 -10.35
C CYS A 160 2.98 -6.53 -9.93
N LEU A 161 3.11 -6.14 -8.67
CA LEU A 161 2.60 -4.90 -8.13
C LEU A 161 3.70 -3.84 -8.27
N HIS A 162 3.30 -2.62 -8.58
CA HIS A 162 4.22 -1.49 -8.63
C HIS A 162 4.23 -0.83 -7.25
N ALA A 163 5.13 -1.28 -6.38
CA ALA A 163 5.38 -0.65 -5.09
C ALA A 163 6.31 0.56 -5.28
N LEU A 164 5.94 1.70 -4.70
CA LEU A 164 6.81 2.88 -4.71
C LEU A 164 7.73 2.80 -3.48
N ALA A 165 9.05 2.82 -3.70
CA ALA A 165 10.03 2.89 -2.64
C ALA A 165 10.90 4.14 -2.81
N GLY A 166 10.81 5.08 -1.89
CA GLY A 166 11.57 6.33 -2.01
C GLY A 166 11.06 7.25 -3.13
N ALA A 167 11.71 8.41 -3.26
CA ALA A 167 11.34 9.44 -4.23
C ALA A 167 11.58 9.04 -5.71
N GLU A 168 12.33 7.96 -6.01
CA GLU A 168 12.81 7.72 -7.39
C GLU A 168 12.96 6.23 -7.81
N LYS A 169 12.74 5.23 -6.96
CA LYS A 169 12.94 3.81 -7.32
C LYS A 169 11.64 3.03 -7.30
N LYS A 170 11.18 2.62 -8.49
CA LYS A 170 10.11 1.62 -8.62
C LYS A 170 10.65 0.27 -8.14
N VAL A 171 10.06 -0.26 -7.07
CA VAL A 171 10.36 -1.60 -6.60
C VAL A 171 9.23 -2.51 -7.07
N THR A 172 9.60 -3.64 -7.65
CA THR A 172 8.63 -4.63 -8.13
C THR A 172 8.31 -5.59 -6.99
N GLN A 173 7.05 -5.61 -6.54
CA GLN A 173 6.59 -6.63 -5.62
C GLN A 173 5.94 -7.76 -6.42
N PHE A 174 6.47 -8.96 -6.29
CA PHE A 174 5.85 -10.15 -6.87
C PHE A 174 4.69 -10.61 -5.99
N ALA A 175 3.55 -10.90 -6.61
CA ALA A 175 2.36 -11.36 -5.93
C ALA A 175 1.74 -12.58 -6.63
N ARG A 176 0.99 -13.37 -5.86
CA ARG A 176 0.16 -14.48 -6.31
C ARG A 176 -1.31 -14.10 -6.16
N ILE A 177 -2.08 -14.27 -7.24
CA ILE A 177 -3.56 -14.19 -7.25
C ILE A 177 -4.15 -15.60 -7.33
N ASP A 178 -5.46 -15.80 -7.47
CA ASP A 178 -6.12 -17.07 -7.91
C ASP A 178 -5.60 -18.39 -7.32
N TRP A 179 -6.07 -18.76 -6.13
CA TRP A 179 -5.66 -19.96 -5.39
C TRP A 179 -6.52 -21.21 -5.67
N GLY A 180 -7.29 -21.23 -6.76
CA GLY A 180 -8.28 -22.29 -7.04
C GLY A 180 -7.72 -23.69 -7.29
N ALA A 181 -6.40 -23.86 -7.35
CA ALA A 181 -5.75 -25.17 -7.45
C ALA A 181 -5.14 -25.66 -6.13
N ALA A 182 -5.28 -24.90 -5.04
CA ALA A 182 -4.79 -25.28 -3.73
C ALA A 182 -5.37 -26.63 -3.25
N PHE A 183 -4.61 -27.30 -2.40
CA PHE A 183 -4.97 -28.55 -1.73
C PHE A 183 -5.34 -29.74 -2.61
N ARG A 184 -5.04 -29.71 -3.91
CA ARG A 184 -5.28 -30.86 -4.78
C ARG A 184 -4.32 -32.01 -4.41
N TYR A 185 -4.88 -33.18 -4.11
CA TYR A 185 -4.14 -34.36 -3.63
C TYR A 185 -3.26 -34.06 -2.40
N PHE A 186 -3.65 -33.09 -1.58
CA PHE A 186 -2.82 -32.54 -0.50
C PHE A 186 -2.33 -33.59 0.50
N GLY A 187 -3.23 -34.46 0.98
CA GLY A 187 -2.91 -35.56 1.91
C GLY A 187 -2.34 -36.81 1.23
N HIS A 188 -2.23 -36.85 -0.10
CA HIS A 188 -1.70 -38.03 -0.78
C HIS A 188 -0.20 -38.19 -0.47
N PRO A 189 0.28 -39.35 0.01
CA PRO A 189 1.68 -39.52 0.41
C PRO A 189 2.70 -39.14 -0.68
N ASN A 190 2.46 -39.57 -1.92
CA ASN A 190 3.35 -39.24 -3.05
C ASN A 190 3.39 -37.76 -3.41
N ASN A 191 2.38 -36.97 -3.03
CA ASN A 191 2.35 -35.52 -3.24
C ASN A 191 3.22 -34.77 -2.22
N ASN A 192 3.62 -35.46 -1.14
CA ASN A 192 4.45 -34.94 -0.06
C ASN A 192 5.86 -35.54 -0.04
N LEU A 193 6.21 -36.45 -0.96
CA LEU A 193 7.56 -37.01 -1.06
C LEU A 193 8.56 -35.95 -1.55
N ASP A 194 8.32 -35.43 -2.75
CA ASP A 194 9.07 -34.32 -3.36
C ASP A 194 8.07 -33.24 -3.74
N LEU A 195 8.15 -32.10 -3.05
CA LEU A 195 7.19 -31.03 -3.22
C LEU A 195 7.31 -30.34 -4.58
N LEU A 196 8.41 -30.49 -5.31
CA LEU A 196 8.59 -29.86 -6.62
C LEU A 196 7.96 -30.68 -7.76
N TYR A 197 7.57 -31.93 -7.49
CA TYR A 197 7.01 -32.86 -8.46
C TYR A 197 5.67 -33.42 -7.96
N PRO A 198 4.60 -32.61 -7.98
CA PRO A 198 3.32 -32.99 -7.40
C PRO A 198 2.72 -34.21 -8.08
N PHE A 199 1.94 -34.97 -7.31
CA PHE A 199 1.35 -36.24 -7.72
C PHE A 199 0.51 -36.12 -9.00
N GLU A 200 -0.20 -34.99 -9.20
CA GLU A 200 -1.01 -34.74 -10.39
C GLU A 200 -0.23 -34.86 -11.70
N TYR A 201 1.09 -34.62 -11.67
CA TYR A 201 1.95 -34.57 -12.85
C TYR A 201 2.83 -35.80 -13.02
N GLN A 202 2.66 -36.81 -12.17
CA GLN A 202 3.44 -38.05 -12.24
C GLN A 202 2.85 -39.02 -13.29
N GLY A 203 3.72 -39.87 -13.87
CA GLY A 203 3.34 -40.93 -14.81
C GLY A 203 3.74 -40.66 -16.27
N TRP A 204 4.24 -41.70 -16.96
CA TRP A 204 4.84 -41.59 -18.30
C TRP A 204 3.86 -41.15 -19.39
N PHE A 205 2.57 -41.45 -19.23
CA PHE A 205 1.51 -41.08 -20.19
C PHE A 205 0.69 -39.87 -19.74
N ASN A 206 1.13 -39.16 -18.71
CA ASN A 206 0.39 -38.04 -18.17
C ASN A 206 0.66 -36.75 -18.96
N LEU A 207 -0.25 -36.41 -19.88
CA LEU A 207 -0.16 -35.16 -20.67
C LEU A 207 -0.08 -33.90 -19.81
N LYS A 208 -0.58 -33.94 -18.56
CA LYS A 208 -0.45 -32.79 -17.64
C LYS A 208 1.01 -32.55 -17.24
N ALA A 209 1.85 -33.59 -17.15
CA ALA A 209 3.28 -33.43 -16.84
C ALA A 209 4.01 -32.54 -17.86
N TYR A 210 3.58 -32.59 -19.12
CA TYR A 210 4.16 -31.82 -20.22
C TYR A 210 3.54 -30.42 -20.37
N THR A 211 2.41 -30.16 -19.70
CA THR A 211 1.62 -28.93 -19.90
C THR A 211 1.41 -28.12 -18.62
N LYS A 212 1.69 -28.71 -17.45
CA LYS A 212 1.42 -28.15 -16.12
C LYS A 212 2.53 -28.65 -15.18
N GLY A 213 3.46 -27.77 -14.83
CA GLY A 213 4.67 -28.10 -14.06
C GLY A 213 5.49 -26.86 -13.69
N TYR A 214 4.79 -25.76 -13.42
CA TYR A 214 5.34 -24.40 -13.48
C TYR A 214 6.35 -24.09 -12.38
N MET A 215 6.34 -24.81 -11.25
CA MET A 215 7.33 -24.61 -10.19
C MET A 215 8.76 -24.81 -10.70
N LEU A 216 8.95 -25.75 -11.64
CA LEU A 216 10.25 -26.00 -12.25
C LEU A 216 10.64 -24.94 -13.28
N ASN A 217 9.76 -24.01 -13.67
CA ASN A 217 10.17 -22.85 -14.46
C ASN A 217 11.08 -21.91 -13.67
N TYR A 218 11.06 -21.97 -12.33
CA TYR A 218 11.91 -21.16 -11.48
C TYR A 218 13.33 -21.73 -11.28
N LYS A 219 13.60 -22.96 -11.76
CA LYS A 219 14.84 -23.73 -11.48
C LYS A 219 16.16 -23.13 -11.98
N LEU A 220 16.11 -22.11 -12.84
CA LEU A 220 17.32 -21.41 -13.33
C LEU A 220 17.57 -20.09 -12.59
N ILE A 221 16.70 -19.69 -11.66
CA ILE A 221 16.91 -18.53 -10.80
C ILE A 221 17.77 -18.95 -9.62
N THR A 222 19.08 -18.77 -9.75
CA THR A 222 20.06 -19.18 -8.71
C THR A 222 19.75 -18.50 -7.38
N GLY A 223 19.67 -19.27 -6.29
CA GLY A 223 19.42 -18.76 -4.95
C GLY A 223 17.94 -18.61 -4.57
N LEU A 224 17.01 -18.81 -5.51
CA LEU A 224 15.57 -18.68 -5.21
C LEU A 224 15.06 -19.81 -4.30
N PHE A 225 15.44 -21.07 -4.54
CA PHE A 225 15.01 -22.19 -3.68
C PHE A 225 15.57 -22.09 -2.25
N PRO A 226 16.85 -21.72 -2.05
CA PRO A 226 17.35 -21.33 -0.74
C PRO A 226 16.55 -20.17 -0.10
N ALA A 227 16.20 -19.12 -0.85
CA ALA A 227 15.41 -18.01 -0.31
C ALA A 227 14.00 -18.45 0.12
N ILE A 228 13.34 -19.32 -0.67
CA ILE A 228 12.07 -19.97 -0.29
C ILE A 228 12.24 -20.77 1.01
N ALA A 229 13.35 -21.50 1.15
CA ALA A 229 13.65 -22.27 2.34
C ALA A 229 13.85 -21.37 3.58
N GLU A 230 14.52 -20.22 3.44
CA GLU A 230 14.68 -19.27 4.55
C GLU A 230 13.32 -18.69 5.01
N GLN A 231 12.43 -18.34 4.06
CA GLN A 231 11.06 -17.91 4.40
C GLN A 231 10.29 -19.01 5.16
N ALA A 232 10.46 -20.26 4.76
CA ALA A 232 9.85 -21.40 5.44
C ALA A 232 10.45 -21.65 6.84
N LYS A 233 11.77 -21.49 7.02
CA LYS A 233 12.43 -21.60 8.34
C LYS A 233 11.95 -20.52 9.30
N PHE A 234 11.82 -19.29 8.82
CA PHE A 234 11.26 -18.19 9.62
C PHE A 234 9.83 -18.48 10.06
N LEU A 235 8.96 -18.92 9.14
CA LEU A 235 7.60 -19.30 9.50
C LEU A 235 7.58 -20.49 10.47
N GLN A 236 8.44 -21.49 10.25
CA GLN A 236 8.56 -22.67 11.10
C GLN A 236 8.98 -22.34 12.53
N SER A 237 9.86 -21.35 12.76
CA SER A 237 10.28 -20.97 14.12
C SER A 237 9.18 -20.32 14.95
N HIS A 238 8.07 -19.92 14.32
CA HIS A 238 6.92 -19.28 14.97
C HIS A 238 5.67 -20.16 14.94
N LEU A 239 5.78 -21.41 14.47
CA LEU A 239 4.67 -22.34 14.36
C LEU A 239 4.94 -23.63 15.13
N ASP A 240 3.93 -24.05 15.88
CA ASP A 240 3.81 -25.43 16.36
C ASP A 240 2.53 -26.08 15.82
N GLU A 241 2.37 -27.38 16.07
CA GLU A 241 1.22 -28.15 15.60
C GLU A 241 -0.11 -27.65 16.19
N SER A 242 -0.11 -27.15 17.43
CA SER A 242 -1.30 -26.61 18.10
C SER A 242 -1.77 -25.34 17.41
N LEU A 243 -0.85 -24.40 17.17
CA LEU A 243 -1.14 -23.15 16.48
C LEU A 243 -1.58 -23.40 15.03
N LEU A 244 -1.02 -24.40 14.34
CA LEU A 244 -1.50 -24.80 13.01
C LEU A 244 -2.95 -25.30 13.06
N GLN A 245 -3.32 -26.13 14.05
CA GLN A 245 -4.70 -26.57 14.22
C GLN A 245 -5.64 -25.39 14.54
N GLU A 246 -5.20 -24.42 15.34
CA GLU A 246 -5.96 -23.20 15.62
C GLU A 246 -6.19 -22.36 14.36
N ILE A 247 -5.16 -22.17 13.52
CA ILE A 247 -5.25 -21.46 12.24
C ILE A 247 -6.26 -22.13 11.32
N VAL A 248 -6.13 -23.45 11.14
CA VAL A 248 -7.06 -24.24 10.32
C VAL A 248 -8.49 -24.16 10.86
N SER A 249 -8.64 -24.25 12.19
CA SER A 249 -9.93 -24.12 12.85
C SER A 249 -10.54 -22.74 12.61
N ALA A 250 -9.79 -21.66 12.82
CA ALA A 250 -10.26 -20.29 12.61
C ALA A 250 -10.69 -20.06 11.15
N ALA A 251 -9.95 -20.60 10.18
CA ALA A 251 -10.33 -20.58 8.78
C ALA A 251 -11.66 -21.32 8.53
N LEU A 252 -11.84 -22.54 9.05
CA LEU A 252 -13.10 -23.30 8.88
C LEU A 252 -14.29 -22.63 9.56
N HIS A 253 -14.08 -21.93 10.68
CA HIS A 253 -15.14 -21.20 11.38
C HIS A 253 -15.74 -20.06 10.54
N LYS A 254 -14.97 -19.48 9.62
CA LYS A 254 -15.44 -18.44 8.70
C LYS A 254 -16.27 -18.99 7.54
N ILE A 255 -16.27 -20.32 7.33
CA ILE A 255 -17.10 -20.96 6.31
C ILE A 255 -18.52 -21.19 6.87
N PRO A 256 -19.59 -20.79 6.14
CA PRO A 256 -20.98 -21.00 6.56
C PRO A 256 -21.38 -22.48 6.65
N ALA A 257 -22.37 -22.78 7.49
CA ALA A 257 -22.85 -24.14 7.73
C ALA A 257 -23.50 -24.78 6.50
N ASP A 258 -24.15 -23.97 5.67
CA ASP A 258 -24.84 -24.32 4.44
C ASP A 258 -23.95 -24.22 3.18
N PHE A 259 -22.64 -24.00 3.36
CA PHE A 259 -21.72 -23.81 2.25
C PHE A 259 -21.64 -25.02 1.30
N MET A 260 -21.77 -26.26 1.80
CA MET A 260 -21.70 -27.46 0.97
C MET A 260 -22.63 -28.57 1.46
N ASP A 261 -23.11 -29.39 0.53
CA ASP A 261 -23.87 -30.61 0.82
C ASP A 261 -22.95 -31.82 1.08
N LYS A 262 -23.55 -32.93 1.53
CA LYS A 262 -22.78 -34.14 1.89
C LYS A 262 -22.04 -34.75 0.70
N LYS A 263 -22.65 -34.71 -0.49
CA LYS A 263 -22.03 -35.23 -1.70
C LYS A 263 -20.75 -34.46 -2.01
N THR A 264 -20.82 -33.13 -1.96
CA THR A 264 -19.69 -32.27 -2.25
C THR A 264 -18.60 -32.39 -1.18
N GLN A 265 -18.98 -32.57 0.08
CA GLN A 265 -18.03 -32.88 1.15
C GLN A 265 -17.21 -34.15 0.85
N THR A 266 -17.86 -35.21 0.36
CA THR A 266 -17.15 -36.45 -0.04
C THR A 266 -16.27 -36.25 -1.27
N GLU A 267 -16.72 -35.46 -2.25
CA GLU A 267 -15.89 -35.10 -3.39
C GLU A 267 -14.66 -34.28 -2.97
N LEU A 268 -14.81 -33.39 -1.98
CA LEU A 268 -13.73 -32.59 -1.42
C LEU A 268 -12.76 -33.44 -0.60
N ALA A 269 -13.24 -34.36 0.24
CA ALA A 269 -12.36 -35.30 0.95
C ALA A 269 -11.48 -36.08 -0.04
N SER A 270 -12.05 -36.51 -1.17
CA SER A 270 -11.33 -37.17 -2.25
C SER A 270 -10.35 -36.23 -2.98
N TYR A 271 -10.76 -34.98 -3.24
CA TYR A 271 -9.92 -33.95 -3.85
C TYR A 271 -8.70 -33.60 -2.99
N LEU A 272 -8.89 -33.51 -1.68
CA LEU A 272 -7.86 -33.26 -0.68
C LEU A 272 -6.99 -34.49 -0.42
N CYS A 273 -7.52 -35.70 -0.64
CA CYS A 273 -6.98 -36.96 -0.14
C CYS A 273 -6.83 -36.95 1.40
N ILE A 274 -7.82 -36.43 2.10
CA ILE A 274 -7.88 -36.40 3.57
C ILE A 274 -9.27 -36.91 3.98
N ASP A 275 -9.35 -38.18 4.37
CA ASP A 275 -10.62 -38.88 4.62
C ASP A 275 -11.41 -38.27 5.79
N SER A 276 -10.73 -37.74 6.79
CA SER A 276 -11.33 -37.07 7.94
C SER A 276 -12.13 -35.81 7.57
N PHE A 277 -11.95 -35.25 6.37
CA PHE A 277 -12.80 -34.16 5.90
C PHE A 277 -14.28 -34.60 5.77
N ASN A 278 -14.56 -35.89 5.60
CA ASN A 278 -15.92 -36.42 5.60
C ASN A 278 -16.65 -36.28 6.93
N SER A 279 -15.95 -36.07 8.06
CA SER A 279 -16.57 -35.93 9.38
C SER A 279 -16.68 -34.48 9.85
N VAL A 280 -16.23 -33.52 9.05
CA VAL A 280 -16.37 -32.09 9.32
C VAL A 280 -17.86 -31.72 9.42
N ASP A 281 -18.23 -31.03 10.50
CA ASP A 281 -19.57 -30.47 10.67
C ASP A 281 -19.46 -28.96 10.85
N PHE A 282 -19.83 -28.21 9.81
CA PHE A 282 -19.79 -26.74 9.85
C PHE A 282 -20.89 -26.14 10.73
N ALA A 283 -22.01 -26.85 10.97
CA ALA A 283 -23.10 -26.36 11.81
C ALA A 283 -22.77 -26.56 13.30
N ALA A 284 -22.29 -27.75 13.66
CA ALA A 284 -21.86 -28.09 15.02
C ALA A 284 -20.44 -27.59 15.36
N ARG A 285 -19.73 -27.01 14.39
CA ARG A 285 -18.33 -26.55 14.52
C ARG A 285 -17.38 -27.67 14.99
N ASN A 286 -17.60 -28.89 14.51
CA ASN A 286 -16.79 -30.05 14.86
C ASN A 286 -15.81 -30.39 13.73
N TYR A 287 -14.53 -30.13 13.97
CA TYR A 287 -13.48 -30.23 12.95
C TYR A 287 -12.33 -31.16 13.35
N GLN A 288 -12.31 -31.66 14.60
CA GLN A 288 -11.09 -32.12 15.26
C GLN A 288 -10.26 -33.16 14.48
N PRO A 289 -10.85 -34.24 13.92
CA PRO A 289 -10.07 -35.20 13.13
C PRO A 289 -9.41 -34.56 11.91
N PHE A 290 -10.11 -33.66 11.22
CA PHE A 290 -9.59 -32.95 10.06
C PHE A 290 -8.54 -31.90 10.43
N LEU A 291 -8.69 -31.20 11.56
CA LEU A 291 -7.68 -30.24 12.03
C LEU A 291 -6.32 -30.91 12.21
N LYS A 292 -6.31 -32.08 12.84
CA LYS A 292 -5.09 -32.85 13.07
C LYS A 292 -4.44 -33.28 11.76
N ASP A 293 -5.18 -33.95 10.89
CA ASP A 293 -4.64 -34.45 9.62
C ASP A 293 -4.13 -33.30 8.73
N MET A 294 -4.87 -32.18 8.68
CA MET A 294 -4.47 -31.01 7.90
C MET A 294 -3.21 -30.33 8.47
N ALA A 295 -3.12 -30.17 9.80
CA ALA A 295 -1.96 -29.59 10.46
C ALA A 295 -0.71 -30.47 10.28
N GLU A 296 -0.85 -31.79 10.35
CA GLU A 296 0.25 -32.74 10.12
C GLU A 296 0.80 -32.62 8.69
N VAL A 297 -0.07 -32.53 7.68
CA VAL A 297 0.37 -32.35 6.28
C VAL A 297 1.02 -30.98 6.10
N LEU A 298 0.44 -29.90 6.61
CA LEU A 298 1.03 -28.55 6.56
C LEU A 298 2.41 -28.52 7.21
N HIS A 299 2.55 -29.10 8.40
CA HIS A 299 3.81 -29.17 9.12
C HIS A 299 4.87 -29.96 8.35
N THR A 300 4.50 -31.14 7.83
CA THR A 300 5.38 -31.98 7.01
C THR A 300 5.87 -31.25 5.77
N ARG A 301 4.97 -30.54 5.09
CA ARG A 301 5.32 -29.73 3.91
C ARG A 301 6.24 -28.59 4.29
N LEU A 302 5.94 -27.83 5.35
CA LEU A 302 6.78 -26.73 5.82
C LEU A 302 8.20 -27.19 6.15
N GLN A 303 8.36 -28.32 6.85
CA GLN A 303 9.67 -28.93 7.11
C GLN A 303 10.44 -29.24 5.81
N LYS A 304 9.76 -29.76 4.79
CA LYS A 304 10.39 -30.07 3.50
C LYS A 304 10.77 -28.80 2.73
N ILE A 305 9.94 -27.77 2.77
CA ILE A 305 10.22 -26.47 2.13
C ILE A 305 11.44 -25.82 2.79
N ALA A 306 11.53 -25.84 4.13
CA ALA A 306 12.66 -25.33 4.90
C ALA A 306 14.01 -26.00 4.57
N ASN A 307 13.99 -27.16 3.90
CA ASN A 307 15.17 -27.90 3.47
C ASN A 307 15.39 -27.85 1.95
N LEU A 308 14.67 -27.00 1.22
CA LEU A 308 14.90 -26.84 -0.22
C LEU A 308 16.31 -26.29 -0.48
N GLN A 309 16.94 -26.86 -1.50
CA GLN A 309 18.26 -26.49 -1.96
C GLN A 309 18.20 -26.11 -3.44
N GLU A 310 19.30 -25.59 -3.96
CA GLU A 310 19.44 -25.31 -5.38
C GLU A 310 19.25 -26.59 -6.21
N ILE A 311 18.51 -26.49 -7.32
CA ILE A 311 18.21 -27.64 -8.18
C ILE A 311 19.40 -27.93 -9.10
N TYR A 312 20.08 -26.88 -9.59
CA TYR A 312 21.26 -27.01 -10.45
C TYR A 312 22.41 -26.13 -10.00
N SER A 313 23.59 -26.71 -9.91
CA SER A 313 24.84 -25.97 -9.73
C SER A 313 25.23 -25.28 -11.05
N LEU A 314 24.85 -24.02 -11.21
CA LEU A 314 25.29 -23.21 -12.36
C LEU A 314 26.75 -22.73 -12.21
N PRO A 315 27.50 -22.53 -13.32
CA PRO A 315 28.86 -21.99 -13.28
C PRO A 315 28.92 -20.60 -12.63
N PRO A 316 29.98 -20.26 -11.87
CA PRO A 316 30.09 -18.99 -11.13
C PRO A 316 29.88 -17.73 -11.97
N GLU A 317 30.34 -17.75 -13.22
CA GLU A 317 30.34 -16.60 -14.13
C GLU A 317 28.94 -16.24 -14.66
N SER A 318 27.95 -17.12 -14.48
CA SER A 318 26.55 -16.91 -14.88
C SER A 318 25.62 -16.58 -13.70
N LYS A 319 26.16 -16.51 -12.47
CA LYS A 319 25.36 -16.34 -11.25
C LYS A 319 25.04 -14.87 -10.99
N ARG A 320 23.92 -14.38 -11.50
CA ARG A 320 23.18 -13.37 -10.73
C ARG A 320 22.40 -14.13 -9.66
N MET A 321 22.84 -13.99 -8.42
CA MET A 321 22.15 -14.59 -7.29
C MET A 321 20.83 -13.85 -7.08
N PHE A 322 19.78 -14.60 -6.76
CA PHE A 322 18.52 -14.05 -6.31
C PHE A 322 18.76 -13.25 -5.03
N GLU A 323 18.35 -11.98 -5.06
CA GLU A 323 18.51 -11.06 -3.95
C GLU A 323 17.25 -10.22 -3.84
N GLU A 324 16.52 -10.38 -2.73
CA GLU A 324 15.37 -9.55 -2.44
C GLU A 324 15.82 -8.16 -1.99
N HIS A 325 15.28 -7.15 -2.66
CA HIS A 325 15.50 -5.75 -2.37
C HIS A 325 14.23 -5.21 -1.71
N LEU A 326 14.19 -5.26 -0.38
CA LEU A 326 13.08 -4.69 0.37
C LEU A 326 12.97 -3.18 0.10
N PRO A 327 11.76 -2.64 -0.09
CA PRO A 327 11.57 -1.22 -0.22
C PRO A 327 12.09 -0.52 1.05
N ALA A 328 13.00 0.44 0.89
CA ALA A 328 13.40 1.28 2.02
C ALA A 328 12.19 2.14 2.41
N ALA A 329 11.87 2.19 3.70
CA ALA A 329 10.85 3.10 4.21
C ALA A 329 11.10 4.53 3.69
N LEU A 330 10.06 5.19 3.21
CA LEU A 330 10.03 6.61 2.91
C LEU A 330 10.31 7.37 4.21
N LEU A 331 11.47 8.03 4.28
CA LEU A 331 11.88 8.78 5.46
C LEU A 331 11.55 10.25 5.27
N LEU A 332 10.67 10.79 6.12
CA LEU A 332 10.46 12.23 6.24
C LEU A 332 11.59 12.83 7.09
N LYS A 333 12.78 13.02 6.53
CA LYS A 333 13.88 13.62 7.29
C LYS A 333 13.75 15.15 7.33
N ALA A 334 13.87 15.72 8.52
CA ALA A 334 14.07 17.16 8.69
C ALA A 334 15.48 17.52 8.22
N ASN A 335 15.59 18.35 7.18
CA ASN A 335 16.85 18.79 6.63
C ASN A 335 17.19 20.18 7.18
N PRO A 336 18.21 20.32 8.06
CA PRO A 336 18.52 21.59 8.72
C PRO A 336 18.97 22.70 7.75
N LYS A 337 19.23 22.37 6.48
CA LYS A 337 19.58 23.34 5.43
C LYS A 337 18.37 23.99 4.76
N LEU A 338 17.17 23.41 4.91
CA LEU A 338 15.93 23.96 4.36
C LEU A 338 15.26 24.92 5.34
N SER A 339 14.56 25.92 4.82
CA SER A 339 13.58 26.68 5.59
C SER A 339 12.35 25.83 5.89
N PHE A 340 11.50 26.27 6.83
CA PHE A 340 10.27 25.55 7.17
C PHE A 340 9.35 25.37 5.95
N THR A 341 9.20 26.41 5.12
CA THR A 341 8.38 26.37 3.91
C THR A 341 8.93 25.39 2.87
N GLU A 342 10.25 25.38 2.65
CA GLU A 342 10.90 24.45 1.71
C GLU A 342 10.83 23.01 2.22
N GLN A 343 10.98 22.81 3.53
CA GLN A 343 10.84 21.50 4.16
C GLN A 343 9.43 20.94 3.96
N LEU A 344 8.40 21.75 4.19
CA LEU A 344 7.01 21.34 3.98
C LEU A 344 6.66 21.15 2.51
N GLN A 345 7.24 21.91 1.59
CA GLN A 345 7.05 21.67 0.15
C GLN A 345 7.65 20.31 -0.25
N HIS A 346 8.89 20.04 0.17
CA HIS A 346 9.55 18.77 -0.10
C HIS A 346 8.75 17.58 0.46
N TRP A 347 8.22 17.72 1.68
CA TRP A 347 7.37 16.70 2.28
C TRP A 347 6.01 16.57 1.58
N GLN A 348 5.38 17.66 1.14
CA GLN A 348 4.15 17.59 0.37
C GLN A 348 4.33 16.78 -0.91
N ASP A 349 5.45 16.97 -1.62
CA ASP A 349 5.75 16.22 -2.83
C ASP A 349 5.94 14.73 -2.51
N LEU A 350 6.63 14.40 -1.42
CA LEU A 350 6.80 13.00 -0.96
C LEU A 350 5.49 12.35 -0.51
N LEU A 351 4.66 13.08 0.22
CA LEU A 351 3.37 12.60 0.71
C LEU A 351 2.39 12.34 -0.43
N LYS A 352 2.47 13.10 -1.53
CA LYS A 352 1.69 12.87 -2.75
C LYS A 352 2.13 11.66 -3.57
N LEU A 353 3.31 11.07 -3.28
CA LEU A 353 3.79 9.88 -3.98
C LEU A 353 3.20 8.58 -3.46
N SER A 354 2.56 8.56 -2.28
CA SER A 354 1.99 7.33 -1.71
C SER A 354 0.65 7.63 -1.05
N ASP A 355 -0.40 6.92 -1.47
CA ASP A 355 -1.70 6.94 -0.81
C ASP A 355 -1.70 6.11 0.50
N GLU A 356 -0.62 5.38 0.76
CA GLU A 356 -0.50 4.42 1.86
C GLU A 356 0.56 4.85 2.89
N ILE A 357 0.19 4.70 4.16
CA ILE A 357 0.97 5.11 5.32
C ILE A 357 2.13 4.16 5.64
N ASP A 358 2.01 2.90 5.21
CA ASP A 358 2.91 1.81 5.57
C ASP A 358 4.31 1.97 4.96
N GLY A 359 4.44 2.92 4.04
CA GLY A 359 5.73 3.36 3.51
C GLY A 359 6.52 4.28 4.45
N PHE A 360 5.93 4.90 5.48
CA PHE A 360 6.58 5.99 6.24
C PHE A 360 6.97 5.61 7.67
N ASP A 361 8.22 5.91 8.03
CA ASP A 361 8.70 5.88 9.42
C ASP A 361 8.83 7.30 10.00
N PHE A 362 7.82 7.74 10.75
CA PHE A 362 7.79 9.06 11.36
C PHE A 362 8.74 9.19 12.56
N ASN A 363 9.22 8.09 13.14
CA ASN A 363 10.21 8.16 14.23
C ASN A 363 11.56 8.71 13.78
N THR A 364 11.80 8.75 12.46
CA THR A 364 13.00 9.38 11.89
C THR A 364 12.95 10.90 11.81
N ILE A 365 11.81 11.53 12.13
CA ILE A 365 11.67 12.99 12.14
C ILE A 365 12.31 13.57 13.41
N GLU A 366 13.38 14.33 13.24
CA GLU A 366 13.98 15.12 14.32
C GLU A 366 13.15 16.39 14.59
N LEU A 367 12.14 16.28 15.47
CA LEU A 367 11.25 17.41 15.84
C LEU A 367 12.02 18.66 16.31
N ALA A 368 13.20 18.49 16.92
CA ALA A 368 14.03 19.61 17.36
C ALA A 368 14.54 20.48 16.19
N ILE A 369 14.81 19.88 15.03
CA ILE A 369 15.22 20.62 13.82
C ILE A 369 14.01 21.35 13.25
N LEU A 370 12.87 20.66 13.13
CA LEU A 370 11.66 21.20 12.55
C LEU A 370 11.07 22.35 13.38
N THR A 371 11.07 22.23 14.71
CA THR A 371 10.62 23.30 15.63
C THR A 371 11.55 24.51 15.59
N LYS A 372 12.86 24.30 15.42
CA LYS A 372 13.81 25.40 15.18
C LYS A 372 13.51 26.13 13.86
N GLN A 373 13.26 25.39 12.79
CA GLN A 373 12.88 25.96 11.49
C GLN A 373 11.56 26.74 11.58
N PHE A 374 10.57 26.19 12.27
CA PHE A 374 9.27 26.85 12.47
C PHE A 374 9.39 28.14 13.30
N ASN A 375 10.14 28.12 14.41
CA ASN A 375 10.40 29.32 15.19
C ASN A 375 11.12 30.40 14.37
N TYR A 376 12.06 30.02 13.52
CA TYR A 376 12.71 30.97 12.59
C TYR A 376 11.72 31.52 11.54
N PHE A 377 10.82 30.67 11.05
CA PHE A 377 9.76 31.07 10.14
C PHE A 377 8.78 32.06 10.79
N ILE A 378 8.40 31.85 12.06
CA ILE A 378 7.61 32.82 12.84
C ILE A 378 8.27 34.19 12.79
N GLU A 379 9.53 34.31 13.20
CA GLU A 379 10.23 35.61 13.21
C GLU A 379 10.28 36.24 11.81
N SER A 380 10.57 35.44 10.78
CA SER A 380 10.59 35.92 9.40
C SER A 380 9.22 36.44 8.93
N LEU A 381 8.14 35.80 9.35
CA LEU A 381 6.78 36.18 8.98
C LEU A 381 6.30 37.41 9.76
N LEU A 382 6.70 37.55 11.02
CA LEU A 382 6.39 38.73 11.83
C LEU A 382 7.10 40.00 11.34
N VAL A 383 8.32 39.88 10.80
CA VAL A 383 8.99 41.00 10.12
C VAL A 383 8.19 41.45 8.88
N LYS A 384 7.55 40.51 8.17
CA LYS A 384 6.66 40.87 7.05
C LYS A 384 5.38 41.56 7.51
N LEU A 385 4.84 41.18 8.68
CA LEU A 385 3.67 41.85 9.27
C LEU A 385 3.97 43.32 9.63
N GLU A 386 5.21 43.66 10.00
CA GLU A 386 5.63 45.07 10.20
C GLU A 386 5.45 45.95 8.97
N GLN A 387 5.41 45.34 7.77
CA GLN A 387 5.20 46.05 6.51
C GLN A 387 3.72 46.26 6.19
N LEU A 388 2.83 45.50 6.83
CA LEU A 388 1.39 45.46 6.57
C LEU A 388 0.57 46.21 7.62
N SER A 389 0.93 46.05 8.90
CA SER A 389 0.12 46.54 10.03
C SER A 389 0.51 47.95 10.49
N ASP A 390 -0.49 48.73 10.88
CA ASP A 390 -0.33 50.04 11.52
C ASP A 390 0.11 49.94 13.00
N LYS A 391 0.00 48.75 13.62
CA LYS A 391 0.37 48.50 15.04
C LYS A 391 1.18 47.20 15.20
N PRO A 392 2.30 47.04 14.49
CA PRO A 392 2.93 45.74 14.34
C PRO A 392 3.59 45.23 15.63
N GLU A 393 4.05 46.12 16.51
CA GLU A 393 4.78 45.71 17.71
C GLU A 393 3.91 44.93 18.72
N LEU A 394 2.69 45.39 18.97
CA LEU A 394 1.76 44.70 19.88
C LEU A 394 1.31 43.36 19.29
N GLU A 395 1.00 43.33 18.00
CA GLU A 395 0.52 42.14 17.30
C GLU A 395 1.62 41.08 17.17
N ASN A 396 2.86 41.49 16.84
CA ASN A 396 4.02 40.61 16.78
C ASN A 396 4.30 39.97 18.13
N ASN A 397 4.22 40.73 19.22
CA ASN A 397 4.42 40.20 20.56
C ASN A 397 3.36 39.16 20.95
N ILE A 398 2.10 39.38 20.58
CA ILE A 398 1.02 38.41 20.81
C ILE A 398 1.26 37.13 20.00
N LEU A 399 1.51 37.25 18.69
CA LEU A 399 1.70 36.11 17.80
C LEU A 399 2.94 35.29 18.17
N ARG A 400 4.07 35.94 18.47
CA ARG A 400 5.29 35.28 18.94
C ARG A 400 5.03 34.47 20.21
N LYS A 401 4.31 35.06 21.16
CA LYS A 401 3.99 34.40 22.44
C LYS A 401 3.09 33.18 22.22
N ILE A 402 2.09 33.27 21.34
CA ILE A 402 1.13 32.18 21.09
C ILE A 402 1.76 31.01 20.34
N PHE A 403 2.59 31.27 19.34
CA PHE A 403 3.06 30.24 18.40
C PHE A 403 4.47 29.72 18.65
N ALA A 404 5.27 30.35 19.52
CA ALA A 404 6.58 29.83 19.86
C ALA A 404 6.48 28.41 20.46
N VAL A 405 7.34 27.52 19.97
CA VAL A 405 7.37 26.09 20.35
C VAL A 405 8.72 25.69 20.91
N LYS A 406 8.70 24.69 21.80
CA LYS A 406 9.89 24.01 22.32
C LYS A 406 10.38 22.94 21.35
N ALA A 407 11.54 22.35 21.64
CA ALA A 407 12.17 21.34 20.79
C ALA A 407 11.32 20.06 20.60
N ASP A 408 10.43 19.76 21.55
CA ASP A 408 9.50 18.63 21.53
C ASP A 408 8.15 18.97 20.85
N ALA A 409 8.09 20.09 20.11
CA ALA A 409 6.88 20.63 19.51
C ALA A 409 5.76 20.99 20.51
N SER A 410 6.04 21.05 21.82
CA SER A 410 5.09 21.61 22.78
C SER A 410 5.04 23.14 22.70
N PRO A 411 3.88 23.77 22.95
CA PRO A 411 3.80 25.22 23.01
C PRO A 411 4.62 25.78 24.18
N CYS A 412 5.28 26.91 23.97
CA CYS A 412 5.97 27.66 25.04
C CYS A 412 4.98 28.34 25.99
N TYR A 413 3.77 28.63 25.51
CA TYR A 413 2.74 29.35 26.25
C TYR A 413 1.35 28.82 25.93
N THR A 414 0.49 28.75 26.95
CA THR A 414 -0.93 28.41 26.78
C THR A 414 -1.76 29.70 26.88
N PRO A 415 -2.41 30.14 25.79
CA PRO A 415 -3.17 31.38 25.80
C PRO A 415 -4.41 31.29 26.70
N SER A 416 -4.69 32.40 27.38
CA SER A 416 -5.91 32.62 28.15
C SER A 416 -7.09 32.94 27.21
N LYS A 417 -8.33 32.60 27.63
CA LYS A 417 -9.54 32.81 26.81
C LYS A 417 -9.67 34.30 26.42
N GLY A 418 -9.45 34.60 25.14
CA GLY A 418 -9.64 35.94 24.56
C GLY A 418 -8.36 36.62 24.06
N GLU A 419 -7.17 36.09 24.37
CA GLU A 419 -5.92 36.52 23.74
C GLU A 419 -6.00 36.18 22.23
N GLY A 420 -5.97 37.21 21.37
CA GLY A 420 -6.13 37.09 19.91
C GLY A 420 -7.38 37.75 19.33
N LYS A 421 -8.39 38.12 20.14
CA LYS A 421 -9.61 38.79 19.64
C LYS A 421 -9.38 40.22 19.10
N ALA A 422 -8.26 40.83 19.46
CA ALA A 422 -7.90 42.20 19.11
C ALA A 422 -6.96 42.32 17.89
N LEU A 423 -6.66 41.21 17.19
CA LEU A 423 -5.79 41.23 16.02
C LEU A 423 -6.46 41.93 14.83
N SER A 424 -5.68 42.72 14.10
CA SER A 424 -6.03 43.28 12.79
C SER A 424 -6.35 42.18 11.78
N SER A 425 -6.93 42.56 10.63
CA SER A 425 -7.20 41.61 9.54
C SER A 425 -5.92 40.94 9.05
N ASP A 426 -4.82 41.70 8.91
CA ASP A 426 -3.54 41.19 8.44
C ASP A 426 -2.91 40.25 9.46
N ALA A 427 -2.96 40.61 10.75
CA ALA A 427 -2.47 39.74 11.82
C ALA A 427 -3.30 38.46 11.97
N LYS A 428 -4.60 38.46 11.62
CA LYS A 428 -5.41 37.24 11.54
C LYS A 428 -4.98 36.32 10.40
N ASN A 429 -4.62 36.87 9.24
CA ASN A 429 -4.11 36.07 8.12
C ASN A 429 -2.77 35.42 8.46
N ILE A 430 -1.84 36.19 9.05
CA ILE A 430 -0.58 35.66 9.59
C ILE A 430 -0.86 34.58 10.64
N SER A 431 -1.79 34.83 11.57
CA SER A 431 -2.19 33.84 12.58
C SER A 431 -2.70 32.55 11.94
N ALA A 432 -3.44 32.60 10.83
CA ALA A 432 -3.92 31.41 10.14
C ALA A 432 -2.77 30.55 9.59
N VAL A 433 -1.75 31.18 8.99
CA VAL A 433 -0.53 30.50 8.52
C VAL A 433 0.21 29.84 9.68
N LEU A 434 0.39 30.58 10.78
CA LEU A 434 1.07 30.06 11.97
C LEU A 434 0.28 28.93 12.63
N THR A 435 -1.05 29.01 12.66
CA THR A 435 -1.91 27.92 13.14
C THR A 435 -1.77 26.66 12.28
N ALA A 436 -1.76 26.79 10.95
CA ALA A 436 -1.59 25.65 10.06
C ALA A 436 -0.20 25.01 10.24
N GLY A 437 0.87 25.82 10.31
CA GLY A 437 2.22 25.33 10.56
C GLY A 437 2.39 24.66 11.92
N PHE A 438 1.77 25.22 12.96
CA PHE A 438 1.73 24.59 14.29
C PHE A 438 0.94 23.28 14.27
N GLY A 439 -0.15 23.21 13.50
CA GLY A 439 -0.93 21.99 13.27
C GLY A 439 -0.07 20.86 12.70
N VAL A 440 0.80 21.14 11.73
CA VAL A 440 1.76 20.17 11.19
C VAL A 440 2.66 19.60 12.30
N LEU A 441 3.25 20.46 13.14
CA LEU A 441 4.14 20.04 14.23
C LEU A 441 3.42 19.14 15.25
N VAL A 442 2.21 19.54 15.65
CA VAL A 442 1.41 18.80 16.63
C VAL A 442 1.01 17.44 16.06
N THR A 443 0.54 17.39 14.82
CA THR A 443 0.16 16.12 14.19
C THR A 443 1.35 15.16 14.11
N LEU A 444 2.53 15.63 13.70
CA LEU A 444 3.74 14.82 13.66
C LEU A 444 4.15 14.26 15.02
N ARG A 445 4.09 15.10 16.06
CA ARG A 445 4.35 14.66 17.42
C ARG A 445 3.36 13.57 17.86
N VAL A 446 2.07 13.77 17.61
CA VAL A 446 1.03 12.79 17.99
C VAL A 446 1.20 11.48 17.20
N ILE A 447 1.63 11.54 15.93
CA ILE A 447 1.99 10.33 15.17
C ILE A 447 3.15 9.59 15.84
N GLN A 448 4.24 10.28 16.18
CA GLN A 448 5.40 9.67 16.86
C GLN A 448 5.00 9.08 18.23
N ASP A 449 4.23 9.81 19.04
CA ASP A 449 3.77 9.33 20.34
C ASP A 449 2.88 8.08 20.18
N THR A 450 2.01 8.07 19.16
CA THR A 450 1.16 6.92 18.83
C THR A 450 1.99 5.73 18.35
N GLN A 451 2.98 5.94 17.47
CA GLN A 451 3.90 4.92 16.98
C GLN A 451 4.77 4.32 18.09
N ASN A 452 5.15 5.10 19.10
CA ASN A 452 5.95 4.64 20.24
C ASN A 452 5.11 4.12 21.42
N GLY A 453 3.78 4.23 21.37
CA GLY A 453 2.86 3.71 22.38
C GLY A 453 2.83 2.19 22.46
N ASP A 454 2.24 1.66 23.55
CA ASP A 454 2.17 0.24 23.88
C ASP A 454 1.68 -0.63 22.70
N PRO A 455 2.44 -1.66 22.27
CA PRO A 455 2.05 -2.57 21.18
C PRO A 455 0.69 -3.26 21.37
N SER A 456 0.19 -3.37 22.60
CA SER A 456 -1.08 -4.03 22.93
C SER A 456 -2.33 -3.17 22.68
N THR A 457 -2.17 -1.91 22.27
CA THR A 457 -3.29 -1.02 21.95
C THR A 457 -3.93 -1.39 20.61
N VAL A 458 -5.07 -2.09 20.70
CA VAL A 458 -6.03 -2.25 19.59
C VAL A 458 -6.42 -0.83 19.13
N ASP A 459 -6.34 -0.54 17.83
CA ASP A 459 -6.62 0.75 17.15
C ASP A 459 -5.43 1.68 16.82
N LYS A 460 -4.20 1.29 17.14
CA LYS A 460 -2.99 2.09 16.81
C LYS A 460 -2.84 2.40 15.32
N GLU A 461 -3.12 1.44 14.45
CA GLU A 461 -2.99 1.59 13.00
C GLU A 461 -4.05 2.55 12.42
N SER A 462 -5.29 2.41 12.85
CA SER A 462 -6.39 3.31 12.49
C SER A 462 -6.10 4.74 12.93
N ALA A 463 -5.54 4.92 14.13
CA ALA A 463 -5.14 6.23 14.64
C ALA A 463 -4.02 6.85 13.80
N ILE A 464 -2.98 6.08 13.45
CA ILE A 464 -1.88 6.57 12.61
C ILE A 464 -2.40 6.93 11.20
N HIS A 465 -3.28 6.10 10.61
CA HIS A 465 -3.90 6.39 9.32
C HIS A 465 -4.73 7.68 9.32
N PHE A 466 -5.53 7.90 10.37
CA PHE A 466 -6.26 9.15 10.56
C PHE A 466 -5.32 10.35 10.68
N LEU A 467 -4.27 10.24 11.49
CA LEU A 467 -3.31 11.31 11.72
C LEU A 467 -2.49 11.65 10.46
N PHE A 468 -2.21 10.69 9.60
CA PHE A 468 -1.54 10.93 8.33
C PHE A 468 -2.39 11.73 7.35
N LYS A 469 -3.69 11.41 7.24
CA LYS A 469 -4.61 12.23 6.46
C LYS A 469 -4.68 13.64 7.01
N ALA A 470 -4.76 13.79 8.33
CA ALA A 470 -4.70 15.09 8.98
C ALA A 470 -3.36 15.82 8.73
N LEU A 471 -2.24 15.11 8.64
CA LEU A 471 -0.93 15.69 8.31
C LEU A 471 -0.94 16.28 6.90
N MET A 472 -1.44 15.53 5.91
CA MET A 472 -1.56 16.00 4.52
C MET A 472 -2.45 17.25 4.46
N GLU A 473 -3.61 17.22 5.10
CA GLU A 473 -4.52 18.36 5.17
C GLU A 473 -3.88 19.59 5.83
N CYS A 474 -3.12 19.40 6.91
CA CYS A 474 -2.38 20.48 7.57
C CYS A 474 -1.31 21.09 6.65
N VAL A 475 -0.57 20.27 5.90
CA VAL A 475 0.46 20.73 4.95
C VAL A 475 -0.17 21.50 3.79
N ASP A 476 -1.28 21.01 3.23
CA ASP A 476 -2.01 21.70 2.15
C ASP A 476 -2.61 23.02 2.62
N THR A 477 -3.19 23.02 3.83
CA THR A 477 -3.75 24.23 4.46
C THR A 477 -2.65 25.27 4.72
N PHE A 478 -1.46 24.83 5.18
CA PHE A 478 -0.32 25.71 5.39
C PHE A 478 0.11 26.40 4.09
N HIS A 479 0.33 25.63 3.03
CA HIS A 479 0.77 26.19 1.73
C HIS A 479 -0.27 27.16 1.17
N SER A 480 -1.55 26.80 1.21
CA SER A 480 -2.63 27.66 0.72
C SER A 480 -2.68 28.98 1.49
N ALA A 481 -2.65 28.92 2.84
CA ALA A 481 -2.67 30.12 3.67
C ALA A 481 -1.42 30.99 3.47
N TYR A 482 -0.25 30.37 3.29
CA TYR A 482 1.00 31.09 3.10
C TYR A 482 1.05 31.81 1.75
N GLU A 483 0.57 31.17 0.67
CA GLU A 483 0.43 31.82 -0.63
C GLU A 483 -0.47 33.05 -0.58
N ASP A 484 -1.61 32.96 0.13
CA ASP A 484 -2.53 34.09 0.28
C ASP A 484 -1.88 35.28 1.00
N VAL A 485 -1.07 35.02 2.03
CA VAL A 485 -0.29 36.06 2.71
C VAL A 485 0.77 36.67 1.78
N LEU A 486 1.47 35.85 0.99
CA LEU A 486 2.47 36.37 0.03
C LEU A 486 1.83 37.29 -1.02
N ARG A 487 0.67 36.90 -1.57
CA ARG A 487 -0.07 37.74 -2.54
C ARG A 487 -0.51 39.07 -1.94
N GLN A 488 -0.95 39.09 -0.68
CA GLN A 488 -1.30 40.32 0.02
C GLN A 488 -0.10 41.25 0.18
N ILE A 489 1.06 40.71 0.55
CA ILE A 489 2.30 41.48 0.67
C ILE A 489 2.70 42.10 -0.67
N GLU A 490 2.72 41.31 -1.74
CA GLU A 490 3.05 41.79 -3.09
C GLU A 490 2.11 42.91 -3.56
N GLN A 491 0.81 42.80 -3.23
CA GLN A 491 -0.18 43.82 -3.56
C GLN A 491 0.08 45.13 -2.80
N VAL A 492 0.40 45.05 -1.50
CA VAL A 492 0.74 46.23 -0.69
C VAL A 492 2.02 46.90 -1.17
N GLU A 493 3.05 46.13 -1.50
CA GLU A 493 4.31 46.65 -2.05
C GLU A 493 4.09 47.35 -3.41
N SER A 494 3.30 46.73 -4.29
CA SER A 494 2.92 47.31 -5.59
C SER A 494 2.18 48.63 -5.42
N ASN A 495 1.22 48.70 -4.49
CA ASN A 495 0.47 49.92 -4.19
C ASN A 495 1.37 51.02 -3.62
N LYS A 496 2.32 50.69 -2.73
CA LYS A 496 3.29 51.65 -2.20
C LYS A 496 4.21 52.20 -3.29
N LYS A 497 4.61 51.36 -4.26
CA LYS A 497 5.43 51.78 -5.41
C LYS A 497 4.67 52.75 -6.31
N ILE A 498 3.42 52.44 -6.65
CA ILE A 498 2.55 53.33 -7.46
C ILE A 498 2.31 54.67 -6.75
N ALA A 499 2.05 54.66 -5.44
CA ALA A 499 1.87 55.87 -4.65
C ALA A 499 3.13 56.76 -4.67
N LYS A 500 4.32 56.15 -4.57
CA LYS A 500 5.61 56.85 -4.63
C LYS A 500 5.85 57.47 -6.01
N ASP A 501 5.60 56.74 -7.09
CA ASP A 501 5.76 57.23 -8.46
C ASP A 501 4.76 58.35 -8.80
N SER A 502 3.55 58.31 -8.24
CA SER A 502 2.56 59.39 -8.36
C SER A 502 2.93 60.67 -7.61
N PHE A 503 3.71 60.56 -6.52
CA PHE A 503 4.16 61.69 -5.72
C PHE A 503 5.33 62.44 -6.39
N PHE A 504 6.16 61.74 -7.16
CA PHE A 504 7.26 62.34 -7.93
C PHE A 504 6.83 62.92 -9.29
N ASN A 505 5.64 62.56 -9.80
CA ASN A 505 5.12 63.05 -11.09
C ASN A 505 4.06 64.17 -10.97
N LYS A 506 4.06 64.97 -9.89
CA LYS A 506 3.25 66.20 -9.87
C LYS A 506 3.89 67.25 -10.78
N PRO A 507 3.17 67.81 -11.78
CA PRO A 507 3.70 68.87 -12.62
C PRO A 507 3.94 70.13 -11.77
N ASP A 508 5.12 70.71 -11.91
CA ASP A 508 5.58 71.90 -11.19
C ASP A 508 4.75 73.12 -11.64
N THR A 509 3.73 73.48 -10.88
CA THR A 509 2.98 74.73 -11.07
C THR A 509 3.78 75.90 -10.50
N ARG A 510 4.86 76.29 -11.18
CA ARG A 510 5.48 77.61 -11.09
C ARG A 510 5.57 78.24 -12.47
N SER A 511 4.44 78.73 -12.94
CA SER A 511 4.34 79.67 -14.05
C SER A 511 5.01 81.00 -13.69
N ARG A 512 6.14 81.32 -14.32
CA ARG A 512 6.62 82.70 -14.51
C ARG A 512 6.00 83.27 -15.79
N PRO A 513 5.40 84.48 -15.78
CA PRO A 513 5.01 85.14 -17.02
C PRO A 513 6.13 86.07 -17.49
N ASP A 514 6.72 85.74 -18.65
CA ASP A 514 7.46 86.70 -19.49
C ASP A 514 6.59 86.96 -20.73
N ILE A 515 6.12 88.19 -20.91
CA ILE A 515 5.59 88.67 -22.18
C ILE A 515 6.33 89.97 -22.52
N HIS A 516 7.22 89.85 -23.50
CA HIS A 516 7.80 90.97 -24.23
C HIS A 516 6.85 91.44 -25.34
N SER A 517 6.67 92.75 -25.39
CA SER A 517 6.41 93.64 -26.54
C SER A 517 6.14 93.03 -27.92
N GLU A 518 5.01 93.44 -28.53
CA GLU A 518 4.97 93.73 -29.96
C GLU A 518 4.07 94.95 -30.25
N LEU A 519 4.63 95.89 -31.00
CA LEU A 519 4.08 97.18 -31.40
C LEU A 519 3.72 97.10 -32.89
N GLY A 520 2.47 97.44 -33.22
CA GLY A 520 2.03 98.01 -34.50
C GLY A 520 1.87 97.04 -35.68
N HIS A 521 1.06 97.34 -36.71
CA HIS A 521 0.06 98.38 -36.94
C HIS A 521 -0.63 98.05 -38.29
N PHE A 522 -1.93 98.40 -38.38
CA PHE A 522 -2.71 98.73 -39.59
C PHE A 522 -3.04 97.69 -40.67
N GLY A 523 -4.35 97.61 -40.97
CA GLY A 523 -4.82 97.87 -42.34
C GLY A 523 -6.01 97.06 -42.85
N ALA A 524 -7.19 97.70 -42.80
CA ALA A 524 -8.42 97.50 -43.60
C ALA A 524 -9.21 96.17 -43.46
#